data_AF-A0A6M1YFY1-F1
#
_entry.id   AF-A0A6M1YFY1-F1
#
_cell.length_a   1.000
_cell.length_b   1.000
_cell.length_c   1.000
_cell.angle_alpha   90.00
_cell.angle_beta   90.00
_cell.angle_gamma   90.00
#
_symmetry.space_group_name_H-M   'P 1'
#
loop_
_entity.id
_entity.type
_entity.pdbx_description
1 polymer ?
#
loop_
_entity_poly.entity_id
_entity_poly.type
_entity_poly.pdbx_seq_one_letter_code
_entity_poly.pdbx_strand_id
1 'polypeptide(L)'
;KALADEFLAAYQYWIGSKVVQGHFRNNVQKELLEHSQDEFKHAQMLTDRILQLDGTPILDPKDWYKLTVCGFKAPKNYNSIAILKQNLQGERCAIGVYNNLIKKYKGKDSITVHMFMHILEEEVEHECDLETILKDIEVSKKKS
;
A
#
# COMPACT_ATOMS: atom_id res chain seq x y z
N LYS A 1 11.58 -6.69 4.69
CA LYS A 1 10.97 -6.85 3.34
C LYS A 1 9.68 -6.04 3.29
N ALA A 2 8.62 -6.43 3.99
CA ALA A 2 7.40 -5.62 4.13
C ALA A 2 7.68 -4.14 4.45
N LEU A 3 8.58 -3.84 5.40
CA LEU A 3 8.97 -2.44 5.69
C LEU A 3 9.44 -1.63 4.46
N ALA A 4 10.16 -2.26 3.53
CA ALA A 4 10.56 -1.61 2.29
C ALA A 4 9.37 -1.39 1.36
N ASP A 5 8.46 -2.36 1.31
CA ASP A 5 7.22 -2.26 0.52
C ASP A 5 6.36 -1.11 1.04
N GLU A 6 6.15 -0.99 2.36
CA GLU A 6 5.36 0.09 2.98
C GLU A 6 5.91 1.48 2.67
N PHE A 7 7.22 1.71 2.82
CA PHE A 7 7.81 3.01 2.51
C PHE A 7 7.69 3.36 1.02
N LEU A 8 7.84 2.37 0.13
CA LEU A 8 7.68 2.58 -1.30
C LEU A 8 6.21 2.83 -1.67
N ALA A 9 5.27 2.13 -1.04
CA ALA A 9 3.83 2.30 -1.21
C ALA A 9 3.39 3.68 -0.72
N ALA A 10 3.79 4.10 0.48
CA ALA A 10 3.53 5.44 1.01
C ALA A 10 3.96 6.54 0.03
N TYR A 11 5.18 6.44 -0.50
CA TYR A 11 5.64 7.42 -1.50
C TYR A 11 4.89 7.30 -2.84
N GLN A 12 4.59 6.09 -3.31
CA GLN A 12 3.86 5.86 -4.55
C GLN A 12 2.45 6.46 -4.51
N TYR A 13 1.74 6.25 -3.41
CA TYR A 13 0.44 6.85 -3.14
C TYR A 13 0.55 8.37 -3.06
N TRP A 14 1.52 8.88 -2.30
CA TRP A 14 1.74 10.32 -2.17
C TRP A 14 1.99 10.98 -3.52
N ILE A 15 2.96 10.50 -4.31
CA ILE A 15 3.27 11.11 -5.61
C ILE A 15 2.12 10.93 -6.61
N GLY A 16 1.44 9.77 -6.57
CA GLY A 16 0.24 9.50 -7.33
C GLY A 16 -0.86 10.54 -7.08
N SER A 17 -1.11 10.89 -5.81
CA SER A 17 -2.07 11.92 -5.42
C SER A 17 -1.73 13.30 -6.02
N LYS A 18 -0.45 13.61 -6.24
CA LYS A 18 -0.03 14.93 -6.79
C LYS A 18 -0.19 14.99 -8.30
N VAL A 19 0.11 13.89 -8.99
CA VAL A 19 0.16 13.86 -10.46
C VAL A 19 -1.14 13.40 -11.11
N VAL A 20 -2.06 12.77 -10.37
CA VAL A 20 -3.31 12.22 -10.93
C VAL A 20 -4.14 13.25 -11.68
N GLN A 21 -4.71 12.85 -12.82
CA GLN A 21 -5.51 13.66 -13.73
C GLN A 21 -6.70 12.86 -14.26
N GLY A 22 -7.73 13.55 -14.74
CA GLY A 22 -8.86 12.93 -15.44
C GLY A 22 -10.12 12.77 -14.59
N HIS A 23 -10.95 11.79 -14.95
CA HIS A 23 -12.28 11.60 -14.36
C HIS A 23 -12.17 11.31 -12.86
N PHE A 24 -13.03 11.93 -12.05
CA PHE A 24 -13.07 11.74 -10.59
C PHE A 24 -11.76 12.10 -9.88
N ARG A 25 -10.91 12.95 -10.49
CA ARG A 25 -9.59 13.32 -9.95
C ARG A 25 -9.60 13.67 -8.47
N ASN A 26 -10.53 14.53 -8.02
CA ASN A 26 -10.53 15.00 -6.63
C ASN A 26 -10.78 13.87 -5.63
N ASN A 27 -11.68 12.95 -5.94
CA ASN A 27 -11.96 11.78 -5.10
C ASN A 27 -10.74 10.86 -5.07
N VAL A 28 -10.19 10.53 -6.24
CA VAL A 28 -8.98 9.70 -6.34
C VAL A 28 -7.82 10.34 -5.60
N GLN A 29 -7.60 11.64 -5.76
CA GLN A 29 -6.53 12.36 -5.09
C GLN A 29 -6.67 12.31 -3.55
N LYS A 30 -7.90 12.42 -3.03
CA LYS A 30 -8.17 12.29 -1.59
C LYS A 30 -7.82 10.88 -1.11
N GLU A 31 -8.34 9.86 -1.78
CA GLU A 31 -8.10 8.45 -1.43
C GLU A 31 -6.61 8.10 -1.42
N LEU A 32 -5.89 8.48 -2.48
CA LEU A 32 -4.45 8.21 -2.55
C LEU A 32 -3.65 8.93 -1.47
N LEU A 33 -4.13 10.07 -0.96
CA LEU A 33 -3.45 10.77 0.13
C LEU A 33 -3.75 10.12 1.49
N GLU A 34 -4.94 9.55 1.65
CA GLU A 34 -5.34 8.78 2.83
C GLU A 34 -4.50 7.50 2.93
N HIS A 35 -4.52 6.65 1.88
CA HIS A 35 -3.69 5.44 1.83
C HIS A 35 -2.20 5.76 2.02
N SER A 36 -1.69 6.86 1.44
CA SER A 36 -0.30 7.29 1.66
C SER A 36 0.07 7.48 3.13
N GLN A 37 -0.87 7.95 3.95
CA GLN A 37 -0.67 8.15 5.39
C GLN A 37 -0.75 6.82 6.12
N ASP A 38 -1.65 5.94 5.72
CA ASP A 38 -1.84 4.62 6.30
C ASP A 38 -0.64 3.71 6.03
N GLU A 39 -0.11 3.68 4.81
CA GLU A 39 1.14 2.95 4.50
C GLU A 39 2.33 3.48 5.31
N PHE A 40 2.36 4.78 5.59
CA PHE A 40 3.40 5.33 6.46
C PHE A 40 3.23 4.86 7.91
N LYS A 41 1.99 4.76 8.42
CA LYS A 41 1.71 4.16 9.73
C LYS A 41 2.09 2.68 9.75
N HIS A 42 1.80 1.91 8.70
CA HIS A 42 2.25 0.52 8.56
C HIS A 42 3.77 0.42 8.68
N ALA A 43 4.51 1.29 7.97
CA ALA A 43 5.97 1.35 8.05
C ALA A 43 6.46 1.68 9.47
N GLN A 44 5.79 2.57 10.20
CA GLN A 44 6.10 2.89 11.59
C GLN A 44 5.87 1.66 12.49
N MET A 45 4.73 0.99 12.38
CA MET A 45 4.43 -0.22 13.16
C MET A 45 5.48 -1.31 12.97
N LEU A 46 5.88 -1.56 11.72
CA LEU A 46 6.93 -2.52 11.38
C LEU A 46 8.29 -2.11 11.94
N THR A 47 8.63 -0.82 11.85
CA THR A 47 9.88 -0.27 12.39
C THR A 47 9.95 -0.47 13.90
N ASP A 48 8.90 -0.08 14.61
CA ASP A 48 8.81 -0.22 16.06
C ASP A 48 8.88 -1.69 16.47
N ARG A 49 8.22 -2.58 15.71
CA ARG A 49 8.29 -4.02 16.01
C ARG A 49 9.68 -4.61 15.78
N ILE A 50 10.40 -4.16 14.76
CA ILE A 50 11.80 -4.57 14.52
C ILE A 50 12.68 -4.13 15.70
N LEU A 51 12.53 -2.90 16.17
CA LEU A 51 13.30 -2.37 17.31
C LEU A 51 12.97 -3.11 18.61
N GLN A 52 11.70 -3.44 18.87
CA GLN A 52 11.28 -4.23 20.04
C GLN A 52 11.89 -5.65 20.07
N LEU A 53 12.28 -6.17 18.91
CA LEU A 53 12.93 -7.48 18.75
C LEU A 53 14.46 -7.37 18.69
N ASP A 54 15.01 -6.24 19.17
CA ASP A 54 16.44 -5.88 19.13
C ASP A 54 17.04 -5.90 17.71
N GLY A 55 16.20 -5.79 16.69
CA GLY A 55 16.60 -5.71 15.29
C GLY A 55 16.94 -4.29 14.85
N THR A 56 17.59 -4.17 13.70
CA THR A 56 17.86 -2.88 13.06
C THR A 56 16.93 -2.70 11.86
N PRO A 57 16.10 -1.64 11.80
CA PRO A 57 15.29 -1.35 10.62
C PRO A 57 16.16 -0.93 9.44
N ILE A 58 15.56 -0.77 8.26
CA ILE A 58 16.30 -0.35 7.06
C ILE A 58 16.73 1.11 7.24
N LEU A 59 18.04 1.37 7.21
CA LEU A 59 18.60 2.70 7.51
C LEU A 59 18.77 3.59 6.27
N ASP A 60 19.06 2.98 5.10
CA ASP A 60 19.25 3.72 3.83
C ASP A 60 18.08 3.43 2.88
N PRO A 61 17.36 4.45 2.37
CA PRO A 61 16.31 4.28 1.37
C PRO A 61 16.74 3.54 0.10
N LYS A 62 18.04 3.56 -0.26
CA LYS A 62 18.57 2.78 -1.40
C LYS A 62 18.38 1.28 -1.21
N ASP A 63 18.30 0.80 0.03
CA ASP A 63 18.12 -0.62 0.33
C ASP A 63 16.66 -1.07 0.22
N TRP A 64 15.69 -0.14 0.14
CA TRP A 64 14.28 -0.51 -0.09
C TRP A 64 14.14 -1.32 -1.39
N TYR A 65 14.79 -0.88 -2.47
CA TYR A 65 14.78 -1.57 -3.76
C TYR A 65 15.45 -2.95 -3.75
N LYS A 66 16.33 -3.22 -2.78
CA LYS A 66 16.97 -4.53 -2.62
C LYS A 66 16.10 -5.52 -1.83
N LEU A 67 15.20 -5.00 -1.00
CA LEU A 67 14.47 -5.77 0.01
C LEU A 67 12.97 -5.88 -0.26
N THR A 68 12.44 -5.03 -1.14
CA THR A 68 11.04 -5.01 -1.59
C THR A 68 10.62 -6.33 -2.23
N VAL A 69 9.36 -6.69 -2.04
CA VAL A 69 8.68 -7.80 -2.73
C VAL A 69 7.78 -7.25 -3.83
N CYS A 70 7.06 -6.16 -3.57
CA CYS A 70 6.06 -5.61 -4.49
C CYS A 70 6.64 -4.60 -5.48
N GLY A 71 7.76 -3.98 -5.12
CA GLY A 71 8.47 -2.97 -5.90
C GLY A 71 7.77 -1.62 -5.88
N PHE A 72 8.47 -0.63 -6.44
CA PHE A 72 7.91 0.69 -6.70
C PHE A 72 7.57 0.84 -8.18
N LYS A 73 6.35 1.30 -8.47
CA LYS A 73 5.88 1.62 -9.82
C LYS A 73 5.70 3.12 -9.94
N ALA A 74 6.69 3.78 -10.54
CA ALA A 74 6.59 5.20 -10.85
C ALA A 74 5.37 5.45 -11.77
N PRO A 75 4.48 6.42 -11.46
CA PRO A 75 3.35 6.74 -12.33
C PRO A 75 3.86 7.32 -13.65
N LYS A 76 3.67 6.57 -14.75
CA LYS A 76 4.02 7.03 -16.12
C LYS A 76 2.82 7.52 -16.90
N ASN A 77 1.62 7.12 -16.48
CA ASN A 77 0.35 7.57 -17.03
C ASN A 77 -0.46 8.19 -15.91
N TYR A 78 -0.73 9.48 -16.01
CA TYR A 78 -1.39 10.26 -14.97
C TYR A 78 -2.92 10.13 -14.98
N ASN A 79 -3.49 9.39 -15.93
CA ASN A 79 -4.93 9.13 -15.93
C ASN A 79 -5.38 8.40 -14.65
N SER A 80 -6.46 8.87 -14.03
CA SER A 80 -7.00 8.34 -12.78
C SER A 80 -7.21 6.82 -12.82
N ILE A 81 -7.75 6.28 -13.92
CA ILE A 81 -7.96 4.83 -14.07
C ILE A 81 -6.63 4.09 -14.11
N ALA A 82 -5.60 4.65 -14.76
CA ALA A 82 -4.29 4.02 -14.85
C ALA A 82 -3.61 3.98 -13.47
N ILE A 83 -3.70 5.07 -12.70
CA ILE A 83 -3.16 5.14 -11.34
C ILE A 83 -3.91 4.19 -10.40
N LEU A 84 -5.25 4.19 -10.42
CA LEU A 84 -6.06 3.26 -9.61
C LEU A 84 -5.69 1.80 -9.90
N LYS A 85 -5.58 1.42 -11.18
CA LYS A 85 -5.17 0.05 -11.55
C LYS A 85 -3.74 -0.28 -11.14
N GLN A 86 -2.84 0.69 -11.14
CA GLN A 86 -1.46 0.49 -10.69
C GLN A 86 -1.44 0.20 -9.18
N ASN A 87 -2.15 1.00 -8.38
CA ASN A 87 -2.22 0.84 -6.93
C ASN A 87 -3.00 -0.41 -6.51
N LEU A 88 -4.08 -0.75 -7.23
CA LEU A 88 -4.81 -2.01 -7.01
C LEU A 88 -3.92 -3.25 -7.15
N GLN A 89 -2.92 -3.21 -8.04
CA GLN A 89 -1.91 -4.29 -8.12
C GLN A 89 -0.92 -4.28 -6.96
N GLY A 90 -0.68 -3.11 -6.37
CA GLY A 90 0.10 -2.94 -5.14
C GLY A 90 -0.59 -3.62 -3.96
N GLU A 91 -1.84 -3.25 -3.69
CA GLU A 91 -2.67 -3.84 -2.60
C GLU A 91 -2.70 -5.36 -2.68
N ARG A 92 -3.01 -5.92 -3.86
CA ARG A 92 -3.04 -7.38 -4.07
C ARG A 92 -1.70 -8.05 -3.80
N CYS A 93 -0.59 -7.36 -4.05
CA CYS A 93 0.73 -7.85 -3.70
C CYS A 93 0.96 -7.80 -2.19
N ALA A 94 0.64 -6.68 -1.54
CA ALA A 94 0.76 -6.47 -0.10
C ALA A 94 -0.09 -7.47 0.70
N ILE A 95 -1.35 -7.67 0.32
CA ILE A 95 -2.24 -8.73 0.84
C ILE A 95 -1.55 -10.11 0.76
N GLY A 96 -0.92 -10.42 -0.38
CA GLY A 96 -0.16 -11.65 -0.56
C GLY A 96 1.06 -11.75 0.38
N VAL A 97 1.79 -10.65 0.58
CA VAL A 97 2.93 -10.56 1.50
C VAL A 97 2.47 -10.79 2.94
N TYR A 98 1.45 -10.10 3.42
CA TYR A 98 0.98 -10.22 4.80
C TYR A 98 0.36 -11.58 5.11
N ASN A 99 -0.42 -12.16 4.21
CA ASN A 99 -0.90 -13.54 4.36
C ASN A 99 0.26 -14.54 4.53
N ASN A 100 1.32 -14.39 3.74
CA ASN A 100 2.51 -15.23 3.86
C ASN A 100 3.26 -15.01 5.18
N LEU A 101 3.37 -13.76 5.63
CA LEU A 101 3.99 -13.42 6.91
C LEU A 101 3.20 -13.99 8.09
N ILE A 102 1.87 -13.81 8.12
CA ILE A 102 0.99 -14.38 9.14
C ILE A 102 1.19 -15.90 9.21
N LYS A 103 1.16 -16.60 8.06
CA LYS A 103 1.39 -18.05 8.02
C LYS A 103 2.76 -18.44 8.56
N LYS A 104 3.82 -17.66 8.26
CA LYS A 104 5.20 -17.94 8.67
C LYS A 104 5.42 -17.79 10.19
N TYR A 105 4.76 -16.81 10.81
CA TYR A 105 4.95 -16.44 12.22
C TYR A 105 3.85 -16.96 13.15
N LYS A 106 2.78 -17.56 12.61
CA LYS A 106 1.74 -18.23 13.39
C LYS A 106 2.33 -19.23 14.39
N GLY A 107 1.96 -19.08 15.67
CA GLY A 107 2.44 -19.92 16.76
C GLY A 107 3.88 -19.63 17.25
N LYS A 108 4.57 -18.66 16.66
CA LYS A 108 5.94 -18.25 17.07
C LYS A 108 5.95 -16.89 17.76
N ASP A 109 5.15 -15.95 17.26
CA ASP A 109 5.06 -14.61 17.80
C ASP A 109 3.67 -14.04 17.58
N SER A 110 2.81 -14.19 18.60
CA SER A 110 1.41 -13.77 18.53
C SER A 110 1.24 -12.25 18.41
N ILE A 111 2.17 -11.46 18.97
CA ILE A 111 2.11 -10.00 18.92
C ILE A 111 2.43 -9.52 17.50
N THR A 112 3.49 -10.06 16.89
CA THR A 112 3.81 -9.75 15.49
C THR A 112 2.70 -10.21 14.55
N VAL A 113 2.10 -11.39 14.79
CA VAL A 113 0.98 -11.88 13.97
C VAL A 113 -0.25 -10.97 14.09
N HIS A 114 -0.59 -10.51 15.30
CA HIS A 114 -1.69 -9.58 15.49
C HIS A 114 -1.47 -8.26 14.73
N MET A 115 -0.25 -7.71 14.78
CA MET A 115 0.13 -6.53 13.98
C MET A 115 -0.02 -6.78 12.49
N PHE A 116 0.46 -7.93 11.97
CA PHE A 116 0.30 -8.26 10.55
C PHE A 116 -1.17 -8.46 10.15
N MET A 117 -2.02 -8.97 11.04
CA MET A 117 -3.45 -9.10 10.78
C MET A 117 -4.14 -7.74 10.67
N HIS A 118 -3.75 -6.78 11.52
CA HIS A 118 -4.27 -5.42 11.44
C HIS A 118 -3.85 -4.73 10.14
N ILE A 119 -2.57 -4.79 9.77
CA ILE A 119 -2.13 -4.23 8.48
C ILE A 119 -2.88 -4.92 7.33
N LEU A 120 -2.98 -6.25 7.32
CA LEU A 120 -3.75 -6.98 6.31
C LEU A 120 -5.22 -6.54 6.21
N GLU A 121 -5.85 -6.15 7.32
CA GLU A 121 -7.22 -5.62 7.33
C GLU A 121 -7.29 -4.31 6.55
N GLU A 122 -6.38 -3.36 6.82
CA GLU A 122 -6.29 -2.07 6.11
C GLU A 122 -5.96 -2.27 4.62
N GLU A 123 -5.04 -3.18 4.26
CA GLU A 123 -4.75 -3.50 2.84
C GLU A 123 -5.98 -4.03 2.07
N VAL A 124 -6.85 -4.79 2.74
CA VAL A 124 -8.09 -5.32 2.12
C VAL A 124 -9.13 -4.21 1.98
N GLU A 125 -9.19 -3.27 2.94
CA GLU A 125 -10.00 -2.07 2.85
C GLU A 125 -9.55 -1.19 1.68
N HIS A 126 -8.24 -0.92 1.58
CA HIS A 126 -7.64 -0.18 0.47
C HIS A 126 -7.95 -0.82 -0.90
N GLU A 127 -7.86 -2.16 -1.03
CA GLU A 127 -8.25 -2.86 -2.25
C GLU A 127 -9.72 -2.57 -2.61
N CYS A 128 -10.62 -2.66 -1.62
CA CYS A 128 -12.05 -2.43 -1.79
C CYS A 128 -12.37 -0.99 -2.23
N ASP A 129 -11.71 0.00 -1.63
CA ASP A 129 -11.91 1.41 -1.93
C ASP A 129 -11.50 1.73 -3.37
N LEU A 130 -10.32 1.26 -3.79
CA LEU A 130 -9.85 1.44 -5.16
C LEU A 130 -10.77 0.75 -6.19
N GLU A 131 -11.25 -0.46 -5.89
CA GLU A 131 -12.21 -1.15 -6.74
C GLU A 131 -13.55 -0.40 -6.84
N THR A 132 -14.02 0.18 -5.74
CA THR A 132 -15.26 0.94 -5.68
C THR A 132 -15.17 2.19 -6.55
N ILE A 133 -14.09 2.95 -6.42
CA ILE A 133 -13.85 4.13 -7.27
C ILE A 133 -13.76 3.74 -8.75
N LEU A 134 -13.11 2.63 -9.08
CA LEU A 134 -13.06 2.12 -10.46
C LEU A 134 -14.46 1.79 -11.00
N LYS A 135 -15.30 1.09 -10.22
CA LYS A 135 -16.68 0.75 -10.59
C LYS A 135 -17.53 2.02 -10.80
N ASP A 136 -17.38 3.02 -9.94
CA ASP A 136 -18.10 4.30 -10.06
C ASP A 136 -17.74 5.06 -11.34
N ILE A 137 -16.45 5.08 -11.70
CA ILE A 137 -15.99 5.67 -12.97
C ILE A 137 -16.62 4.94 -14.16
N GLU A 138 -16.70 3.60 -14.13
CA GLU A 138 -17.31 2.81 -15.20
C GLU A 138 -18.82 3.08 -15.34
N VAL A 139 -19.54 3.15 -14.23
CA VAL A 139 -20.98 3.47 -14.21
C VAL A 139 -21.21 4.89 -14.73
N SER A 140 -20.40 5.86 -14.31
CA SER A 140 -20.49 7.26 -14.78
C SER A 140 -20.30 7.37 -16.29
N LYS A 141 -19.35 6.61 -16.87
CA LYS A 141 -19.09 6.60 -18.32
C LYS A 141 -20.22 5.97 -19.14
N LYS A 142 -20.95 4.98 -18.61
CA LYS A 142 -22.10 4.37 -19.30
C LYS A 142 -23.33 5.29 -19.36
N LYS A 143 -23.37 6.32 -18.49
CA LYS A 143 -24.46 7.31 -18.42
C LYS A 143 -24.17 8.59 -19.22
N SER A 144 -22.93 8.77 -19.69
CA SER A 144 -22.50 9.90 -20.53
C SER A 144 -22.51 9.50 -22.00
#